data_AF-A0A9X5XH12-F1
#
_entry.id   AF-A0A9X5XH12-F1
#
_cell.length_a   1.000
_cell.length_b   1.000
_cell.length_c   1.000
_cell.angle_alpha   90.00
_cell.angle_beta   90.00
_cell.angle_gamma   90.00
#
_symmetry.space_group_name_H-M   'P 1'
#
loop_
_entity.id
_entity.type
_entity.pdbx_description
1 polymer ?
#
loop_
_entity_poly.entity_id
_entity_poly.type
_entity_poly.pdbx_seq_one_letter_code
_entity_poly.pdbx_strand_id
1 'polypeptide(L)'
;AAERCGLPMVVLHRPFPFAELTEEVQSRLVRSKFAAVSLSEAVRTALTGLITTGAPLQRMLDEIAVHAACPVVVTNLAHRVLATAGERSAVDDVLRDWERIARQAGGSEGDGWIRAELGGRGERWGRIVLCGYRGDAATGRLLADRAAEALVLHRMLGGSVHTWEEESAQGLLTDLVSGVVPARQLLPRARAAGLPVNRRAFVPLVVRDGDPGQLDRVLRLLGLPGLVAELADGATAVLLSLARDQDAEALAAHFAVRLCHETGARTTVAAASPRTAWD
;
A
#
# COMPACT_ATOMS: atom_id res chain seq x y z
N ALA A 1 -0.93 28.74 40.14
CA ALA A 1 -0.44 28.79 38.76
C ALA A 1 -0.41 27.40 38.13
N ALA A 2 0.28 26.42 38.71
CA ALA A 2 0.33 25.03 38.22
C ALA A 2 -1.06 24.39 38.03
N GLU A 3 -1.96 24.60 38.99
CA GLU A 3 -3.36 24.12 38.95
C GLU A 3 -4.18 24.72 37.80
N ARG A 4 -3.89 25.99 37.41
CA ARG A 4 -4.52 26.65 36.25
C ARG A 4 -4.01 26.12 34.91
N CYS A 5 -2.85 25.45 34.89
CA CYS A 5 -2.19 24.93 33.69
C CYS A 5 -2.28 23.40 33.58
N GLY A 6 -2.95 22.71 34.52
CA GLY A 6 -3.05 21.25 34.55
C GLY A 6 -1.71 20.54 34.80
N LEU A 7 -0.74 21.21 35.42
CA LEU A 7 0.59 20.64 35.67
C LEU A 7 0.72 20.16 37.12
N PRO A 8 1.34 18.99 37.37
CA PRO A 8 1.59 18.50 38.72
C PRO A 8 2.59 19.40 39.45
N MET A 9 2.28 19.74 40.71
CA MET A 9 3.21 20.45 41.59
C MET A 9 4.10 19.43 42.31
N VAL A 10 5.38 19.41 41.96
CA VAL A 10 6.38 18.55 42.60
C VAL A 10 7.26 19.42 43.50
N VAL A 11 7.28 19.11 44.81
CA VAL A 11 8.14 19.78 45.79
C VAL A 11 9.28 18.84 46.14
N LEU A 12 10.52 19.28 45.91
CA LEU A 12 11.71 18.55 46.32
C LEU A 12 12.15 19.05 47.71
N HIS A 13 12.14 18.17 48.71
CA HIS A 13 12.45 18.52 50.10
C HIS A 13 13.95 18.55 50.43
N ARG A 14 14.83 18.39 49.43
CA ARG A 14 16.29 18.42 49.58
C ARG A 14 16.90 19.31 48.49
N PRO A 15 18.08 19.92 48.74
CA PRO A 15 18.82 20.64 47.71
C PRO A 15 19.07 19.69 46.52
N PHE A 16 18.62 20.09 45.34
CA PHE A 16 18.73 19.32 44.12
C PHE A 16 19.43 20.19 43.06
N PRO A 17 20.36 19.65 42.26
CA PRO A 17 21.10 20.42 41.25
C PRO A 17 20.18 20.74 40.07
N PHE A 18 19.29 21.71 40.27
CA PHE A 18 18.27 22.08 39.31
C PHE A 18 18.89 22.53 37.98
N ALA A 19 19.99 23.31 38.03
CA ALA A 19 20.71 23.76 36.84
C ALA A 19 21.20 22.59 35.99
N GLU A 20 21.91 21.62 36.58
CA GLU A 20 22.45 20.44 35.89
C GLU A 20 21.33 19.57 35.29
N LEU A 21 20.22 19.37 36.01
CA LEU A 21 19.08 18.62 35.47
C LEU A 21 18.39 19.37 34.33
N THR A 22 18.19 20.68 34.45
CA THR A 22 17.62 21.47 33.35
C THR A 22 18.55 21.48 32.14
N GLU A 23 19.86 21.54 32.33
CA GLU A 23 20.85 21.49 31.25
C GLU A 23 20.87 20.12 30.56
N GLU A 24 20.80 19.03 31.31
CA GLU A 24 20.74 17.67 30.76
C GLU A 24 19.42 17.44 29.99
N VAL A 25 18.29 17.92 30.53
CA VAL A 25 16.99 17.84 29.84
C VAL A 25 17.00 18.67 28.55
N GLN A 26 17.49 19.91 28.59
CA GLN A 26 17.62 20.76 27.40
C GLN A 26 18.58 20.16 26.38
N SER A 27 19.70 19.60 26.82
CA SER A 27 20.66 18.90 25.96
C SER A 27 20.05 17.69 25.27
N ARG A 28 19.29 16.86 25.99
CA ARG A 28 18.55 15.73 25.40
C ARG A 28 17.49 16.19 24.40
N LEU A 29 16.74 17.23 24.73
CA LEU A 29 15.69 17.77 23.87
C LEU A 29 16.28 18.35 22.57
N VAL A 30 17.37 19.10 22.66
CA VAL A 30 18.08 19.66 21.50
C VAL A 30 18.66 18.53 20.64
N ARG A 31 19.32 17.54 21.25
CA ARG A 31 19.86 16.37 20.53
C ARG A 31 18.77 15.57 19.81
N SER A 32 17.62 15.35 20.45
CA SER A 32 16.48 14.65 19.86
C SER A 32 15.90 15.43 18.67
N LYS A 33 15.71 16.75 18.79
CA LYS A 33 15.24 17.59 17.68
C LYS A 33 16.23 17.61 16.51
N PHE A 34 17.54 17.67 16.81
CA PHE A 34 18.57 17.62 15.77
C PHE A 34 18.56 16.28 15.05
N ALA A 35 18.48 15.16 15.78
CA ALA A 35 18.41 13.82 15.19
C ALA A 35 17.20 13.64 14.27
N ALA A 36 16.01 14.14 14.68
CA ALA A 36 14.81 14.09 13.87
C ALA A 36 14.95 14.88 12.55
N VAL A 37 15.50 16.10 12.62
CA VAL A 37 15.76 16.93 11.44
C VAL A 37 16.80 16.28 10.54
N SER A 38 17.92 15.79 11.09
CA SER A 38 18.95 15.10 10.31
C SER A 38 18.41 13.86 9.61
N LEU A 39 17.55 13.06 10.27
CA LEU A 39 16.91 11.90 9.65
C LEU A 39 15.99 12.32 8.50
N SER A 40 15.15 13.33 8.71
CA SER A 40 14.26 13.87 7.67
C SER A 40 15.04 14.36 6.45
N GLU A 41 16.15 15.05 6.67
CA GLU A 41 17.02 15.55 5.60
C GLU A 41 17.74 14.42 4.86
N ALA A 42 18.20 13.38 5.57
CA ALA A 42 18.78 12.19 4.97
C ALA A 42 17.78 11.46 4.07
N VAL A 43 16.55 11.22 4.56
CA VAL A 43 15.45 10.60 3.80
C VAL A 43 15.14 11.43 2.57
N ARG A 44 14.96 12.75 2.73
CA ARG A 44 14.69 13.66 1.61
C ARG A 44 15.79 13.58 0.54
N THR A 45 17.05 13.59 0.96
CA THR A 45 18.20 13.55 0.05
C THR A 45 18.25 12.22 -0.72
N ALA A 46 18.09 11.09 -0.03
CA ALA A 46 18.05 9.76 -0.65
C ALA A 46 16.92 9.63 -1.67
N LEU A 47 15.69 10.03 -1.29
CA LEU A 47 14.52 9.94 -2.16
C LEU A 47 14.59 10.91 -3.35
N THR A 48 15.09 12.13 -3.18
CA THR A 48 15.35 13.03 -4.30
C THR A 48 16.34 12.41 -5.29
N GLY A 49 17.42 11.79 -4.79
CA GLY A 49 18.38 11.07 -5.65
C GLY A 49 17.72 9.98 -6.49
N LEU A 50 16.85 9.16 -5.87
CA LEU A 50 16.09 8.11 -6.56
C LEU A 50 15.11 8.65 -7.59
N ILE A 51 14.43 9.77 -7.30
CA ILE A 51 13.55 10.43 -8.27
C ILE A 51 14.35 10.92 -9.49
N THR A 52 15.50 11.56 -9.24
CA THR A 52 16.37 12.07 -10.33
C THR A 52 16.92 10.97 -11.21
N THR A 53 17.17 9.76 -10.67
CA THR A 53 17.62 8.61 -11.46
C THR A 53 16.46 7.83 -12.10
N GLY A 54 15.21 8.23 -11.91
CA GLY A 54 14.04 7.54 -12.45
C GLY A 54 13.81 6.17 -11.80
N ALA A 55 14.13 6.01 -10.53
CA ALA A 55 13.96 4.75 -9.82
C ALA A 55 12.48 4.31 -9.78
N PRO A 56 12.19 2.99 -9.81
CA PRO A 56 10.83 2.50 -9.71
C PRO A 56 10.26 2.70 -8.30
N LEU A 57 8.91 2.71 -8.18
CA LEU A 57 8.19 2.88 -6.91
C LEU A 57 8.71 1.94 -5.82
N GLN A 58 8.97 0.66 -6.15
CA GLN A 58 9.43 -0.32 -5.17
C GLN A 58 10.75 0.11 -4.51
N ARG A 59 11.70 0.67 -5.27
CA ARG A 59 12.98 1.14 -4.71
C ARG A 59 12.82 2.34 -3.79
N MET A 60 11.88 3.23 -4.10
CA MET A 60 11.52 4.32 -3.20
C MET A 60 11.01 3.78 -1.86
N LEU A 61 10.12 2.79 -1.89
CA LEU A 61 9.54 2.20 -0.69
C LEU A 61 10.56 1.40 0.12
N ASP A 62 11.46 0.68 -0.54
CA ASP A 62 12.56 -0.03 0.13
C ASP A 62 13.45 0.95 0.91
N GLU A 63 13.79 2.10 0.33
CA GLU A 63 14.57 3.15 1.00
C GLU A 63 13.82 3.75 2.20
N ILE A 64 12.52 4.01 2.04
CA ILE A 64 11.67 4.49 3.14
C ILE A 64 11.63 3.46 4.28
N ALA A 65 11.47 2.17 3.96
CA ALA A 65 11.42 1.11 4.96
C ALA A 65 12.75 0.94 5.71
N VAL A 66 13.89 1.12 5.03
CA VAL A 66 15.22 1.14 5.65
C VAL A 66 15.34 2.28 6.66
N HIS A 67 14.96 3.50 6.28
CA HIS A 67 15.02 4.65 7.19
C HIS A 67 14.00 4.58 8.33
N ALA A 68 12.80 4.05 8.07
CA ALA A 68 11.75 3.89 9.08
C ALA A 68 12.00 2.71 10.02
N ALA A 69 12.84 1.75 9.60
CA ALA A 69 13.08 0.48 10.29
C ALA A 69 11.78 -0.27 10.65
N CYS A 70 10.78 -0.20 9.78
CA CYS A 70 9.49 -0.87 9.94
C CYS A 70 8.82 -1.11 8.57
N PRO A 71 7.83 -2.03 8.47
CA PRO A 71 7.05 -2.20 7.25
C PRO A 71 6.36 -0.92 6.80
N VAL A 72 6.34 -0.71 5.50
CA VAL A 72 5.71 0.44 4.84
C VAL A 72 4.65 -0.07 3.88
N VAL A 73 3.48 0.56 3.91
CA VAL A 73 2.34 0.22 3.06
C VAL A 73 1.83 1.47 2.36
N VAL A 74 1.67 1.41 1.04
CA VAL A 74 0.97 2.43 0.26
C VAL A 74 -0.42 1.93 -0.08
N THR A 75 -1.44 2.75 0.17
CA THR A 75 -2.83 2.40 -0.14
C THR A 75 -3.57 3.49 -0.87
N ASN A 76 -4.56 3.11 -1.68
CA ASN A 76 -5.50 4.07 -2.28
C ASN A 76 -6.58 4.54 -1.30
N LEU A 77 -7.51 5.35 -1.80
CA LEU A 77 -8.65 5.88 -1.03
C LEU A 77 -9.61 4.80 -0.52
N ALA A 78 -9.68 3.65 -1.18
CA ALA A 78 -10.45 2.49 -0.73
C ALA A 78 -9.68 1.62 0.28
N HIS A 79 -8.53 2.10 0.77
CA HIS A 79 -7.60 1.39 1.65
C HIS A 79 -7.08 0.07 1.07
N ARG A 80 -7.08 -0.08 -0.25
CA ARG A 80 -6.45 -1.23 -0.93
C ARG A 80 -4.96 -1.00 -0.98
N VAL A 81 -4.20 -2.03 -0.63
CA VAL A 81 -2.73 -2.00 -0.68
C VAL A 81 -2.28 -2.01 -2.13
N LEU A 82 -1.50 -1.00 -2.50
CA LEU A 82 -0.91 -0.85 -3.82
C LEU A 82 0.52 -1.40 -3.83
N ALA A 83 1.29 -1.08 -2.80
CA ALA A 83 2.68 -1.52 -2.68
C ALA A 83 3.12 -1.62 -1.22
N THR A 84 4.15 -2.42 -0.97
CA THR A 84 4.70 -2.69 0.35
C THR A 84 6.21 -2.77 0.32
N ALA A 85 6.87 -2.39 1.41
CA ALA A 85 8.31 -2.61 1.61
C ALA A 85 8.62 -2.90 3.08
N GLY A 86 9.79 -3.52 3.32
CA GLY A 86 10.25 -3.93 4.64
C GLY A 86 10.57 -5.41 4.72
N GLU A 87 10.87 -5.89 5.94
CA GLU A 87 11.12 -7.31 6.19
C GLU A 87 9.89 -8.15 5.83
N ARG A 88 10.09 -9.20 5.02
CA ARG A 88 8.98 -10.01 4.47
C ARG A 88 8.05 -10.56 5.56
N SER A 89 8.61 -11.08 6.64
CA SER A 89 7.86 -11.60 7.80
C SER A 89 6.92 -10.54 8.40
N ALA A 90 7.45 -9.34 8.63
CA ALA A 90 6.70 -8.23 9.22
C ALA A 90 5.66 -7.66 8.24
N VAL A 91 5.96 -7.62 6.93
CA VAL A 91 4.98 -7.25 5.90
C VAL A 91 3.84 -8.27 5.85
N ASP A 92 4.15 -9.58 5.88
CA ASP A 92 3.14 -10.64 5.84
C ASP A 92 2.19 -10.57 7.04
N ASP A 93 2.72 -10.27 8.24
CA ASP A 93 1.92 -10.07 9.44
C ASP A 93 1.00 -8.84 9.33
N VAL A 94 1.51 -7.72 8.78
CA VAL A 94 0.70 -6.52 8.50
C VAL A 94 -0.41 -6.82 7.50
N LEU A 95 -0.10 -7.53 6.40
CA LEU A 95 -1.08 -7.85 5.36
C LEU A 95 -2.15 -8.84 5.82
N ARG A 96 -1.79 -9.78 6.70
CA ARG A 96 -2.74 -10.74 7.29
C ARG A 96 -3.87 -10.04 8.04
N ASP A 97 -3.54 -8.98 8.76
CA ASP A 97 -4.46 -8.20 9.58
C ASP A 97 -5.02 -6.95 8.88
N TRP A 98 -4.64 -6.70 7.63
CA TRP A 98 -4.84 -5.41 6.97
C TRP A 98 -6.29 -4.95 6.95
N GLU A 99 -7.27 -5.83 6.74
CA GLU A 99 -8.68 -5.45 6.76
C GLU A 99 -9.11 -4.86 8.11
N ARG A 100 -8.60 -5.41 9.22
CA ARG A 100 -8.87 -4.89 10.57
C ARG A 100 -8.23 -3.52 10.73
N ILE A 101 -6.96 -3.39 10.32
CA ILE A 101 -6.18 -2.15 10.39
C ILE A 101 -6.81 -1.04 9.53
N ALA A 102 -7.23 -1.36 8.32
CA ALA A 102 -7.86 -0.43 7.39
C ALA A 102 -9.18 0.12 7.95
N ARG A 103 -10.00 -0.73 8.59
CA ARG A 103 -11.24 -0.32 9.27
C ARG A 103 -11.00 0.57 10.48
N GLN A 104 -9.94 0.32 11.25
CA GLN A 104 -9.54 1.13 12.40
C GLN A 104 -8.94 2.49 11.99
N ALA A 105 -8.56 2.65 10.72
CA ALA A 105 -7.85 3.84 10.25
C ALA A 105 -8.70 5.12 10.15
N GLY A 106 -9.99 5.05 10.51
CA GLY A 106 -10.84 6.23 10.79
C GLY A 106 -10.74 6.74 12.24
N GLY A 107 -10.07 6.02 13.13
CA GLY A 107 -9.80 6.42 14.52
C GLY A 107 -8.41 7.05 14.68
N SER A 108 -8.36 8.18 15.38
CA SER A 108 -7.12 8.89 15.74
C SER A 108 -6.14 8.00 16.51
N GLU A 109 -4.86 8.14 16.16
CA GLU A 109 -3.64 7.83 16.94
C GLU A 109 -3.82 6.89 18.15
N GLY A 110 -3.76 5.58 17.93
CA GLY A 110 -3.84 4.57 19.01
C GLY A 110 -2.94 3.34 18.90
N ASP A 111 -2.45 2.97 17.70
CA ASP A 111 -1.96 1.59 17.48
C ASP A 111 -0.46 1.48 17.09
N GLY A 112 0.33 2.57 17.12
CA GLY A 112 1.73 2.55 16.65
C GLY A 112 1.89 2.64 15.11
N TRP A 113 0.86 3.14 14.43
CA TRP A 113 0.84 3.34 12.96
C TRP A 113 0.93 4.83 12.66
N ILE A 114 1.88 5.19 11.82
CA ILE A 114 2.07 6.58 11.39
C ILE A 114 1.65 6.70 9.93
N ARG A 115 0.90 7.74 9.60
CA ARG A 115 0.26 7.89 8.29
C ARG A 115 0.55 9.27 7.73
N ALA A 116 0.75 9.34 6.42
CA ALA A 116 0.77 10.58 5.68
C ALA A 116 -0.08 10.42 4.40
N GLU A 117 -0.81 11.47 4.07
CA GLU A 117 -1.70 11.50 2.90
C GLU A 117 -0.88 11.68 1.62
N LEU A 118 -1.28 10.96 0.57
CA LEU A 118 -0.73 11.12 -0.77
C LEU A 118 -1.74 11.91 -1.60
N GLY A 119 -1.36 13.08 -2.07
CA GLY A 119 -2.21 13.93 -2.89
C GLY A 119 -1.44 15.04 -3.58
N GLY A 120 -1.98 15.52 -4.69
CA GLY A 120 -1.39 16.56 -5.52
C GLY A 120 -2.45 17.24 -6.37
N ARG A 121 -2.25 18.53 -6.67
CA ARG A 121 -3.19 19.35 -7.48
C ARG A 121 -4.63 19.39 -6.94
N GLY A 122 -4.81 19.33 -5.62
CA GLY A 122 -6.12 19.37 -4.97
C GLY A 122 -6.86 18.02 -4.90
N GLU A 123 -6.26 16.95 -5.41
CA GLU A 123 -6.82 15.60 -5.38
C GLU A 123 -6.06 14.71 -4.38
N ARG A 124 -6.79 13.86 -3.66
CA ARG A 124 -6.21 12.81 -2.81
C ARG A 124 -6.10 11.52 -3.63
N TRP A 125 -4.95 10.88 -3.58
CA TRP A 125 -4.70 9.63 -4.30
C TRP A 125 -4.68 8.43 -3.35
N GLY A 126 -4.26 8.65 -2.10
CA GLY A 126 -4.07 7.56 -1.16
C GLY A 126 -3.33 8.00 0.08
N ARG A 127 -2.57 7.08 0.65
CA ARG A 127 -1.75 7.32 1.85
C ARG A 127 -0.58 6.35 1.91
N ILE A 128 0.47 6.79 2.59
CA ILE A 128 1.55 5.93 3.06
C ILE A 128 1.37 5.66 4.55
N VAL A 129 1.69 4.43 4.97
CA VAL A 129 1.52 3.96 6.34
C VAL A 129 2.81 3.27 6.80
N LEU A 130 3.41 3.80 7.87
CA LEU A 130 4.51 3.17 8.60
C LEU A 130 3.92 2.30 9.71
N CYS A 131 4.20 1.01 9.67
CA CYS A 131 3.52 0.01 10.50
C CYS A 131 4.42 -0.42 11.66
N GLY A 132 4.09 0.00 12.89
CA GLY A 132 4.87 -0.38 14.07
C GLY A 132 6.18 0.41 14.21
N TYR A 133 6.18 1.69 13.85
CA TYR A 133 7.34 2.57 14.02
C TYR A 133 7.73 2.64 15.50
N ARG A 134 9.00 2.37 15.81
CA ARG A 134 9.51 2.24 17.19
C ARG A 134 10.08 3.53 17.78
N GLY A 135 10.26 4.57 16.96
CA GLY A 135 10.74 5.88 17.40
C GLY A 135 9.62 6.74 17.98
N ASP A 136 9.94 8.01 18.26
CA ASP A 136 8.92 8.96 18.72
C ASP A 136 7.94 9.33 17.59
N ALA A 137 6.69 9.58 17.95
CA ALA A 137 5.63 9.85 16.96
C ALA A 137 5.89 11.10 16.11
N ALA A 138 6.62 12.10 16.61
CA ALA A 138 6.90 13.32 15.85
C ALA A 138 7.92 13.05 14.74
N THR A 139 9.01 12.34 15.04
CA THR A 139 10.00 11.91 14.04
C THR A 139 9.38 11.00 13.00
N GLY A 140 8.56 10.04 13.41
CA GLY A 140 7.90 9.16 12.45
C GLY A 140 6.91 9.90 11.55
N ARG A 141 6.17 10.89 12.06
CA ARG A 141 5.31 11.76 11.23
C ARG A 141 6.14 12.53 10.20
N LEU A 142 7.27 13.10 10.64
CA LEU A 142 8.18 13.82 9.76
C LEU A 142 8.71 12.91 8.63
N LEU A 143 9.06 11.66 8.94
CA LEU A 143 9.49 10.66 7.95
C LEU A 143 8.35 10.31 6.99
N ALA A 144 7.14 10.07 7.49
CA ALA A 144 5.97 9.77 6.68
C ALA A 144 5.65 10.93 5.72
N ASP A 145 5.74 12.18 6.19
CA ASP A 145 5.51 13.37 5.38
C ASP A 145 6.57 13.51 4.27
N ARG A 146 7.86 13.29 4.58
CA ARG A 146 8.92 13.28 3.55
C ARG A 146 8.74 12.17 2.53
N ALA A 147 8.35 10.98 2.98
CA ALA A 147 8.03 9.88 2.10
C ALA A 147 6.84 10.20 1.20
N ALA A 148 5.78 10.80 1.75
CA ALA A 148 4.60 11.21 1.01
C ALA A 148 4.94 12.26 -0.07
N GLU A 149 5.69 13.30 0.28
CA GLU A 149 6.16 14.32 -0.67
C GLU A 149 6.94 13.69 -1.83
N ALA A 150 7.89 12.79 -1.52
CA ALA A 150 8.69 12.12 -2.53
C ALA A 150 7.85 11.21 -3.44
N LEU A 151 6.92 10.42 -2.88
CA LEU A 151 6.04 9.56 -3.65
C LEU A 151 5.08 10.36 -4.54
N VAL A 152 4.59 11.50 -4.05
CA VAL A 152 3.76 12.42 -4.83
C VAL A 152 4.56 12.98 -6.01
N LEU A 153 5.77 13.46 -5.77
CA LEU A 153 6.66 13.95 -6.82
C LEU A 153 7.01 12.86 -7.84
N HIS A 154 7.34 11.66 -7.37
CA HIS A 154 7.60 10.49 -8.21
C HIS A 154 6.42 10.20 -9.15
N ARG A 155 5.18 10.18 -8.61
CA ARG A 155 3.98 9.97 -9.42
C ARG A 155 3.73 11.09 -10.43
N MET A 156 3.96 12.35 -10.04
CA MET A 156 3.74 13.51 -10.92
C MET A 156 4.75 13.59 -12.06
N LEU A 157 5.99 13.19 -11.80
CA LEU A 157 7.07 13.20 -12.79
C LEU A 157 7.09 11.92 -13.64
N GLY A 158 6.66 10.80 -13.06
CA GLY A 158 6.79 9.47 -13.66
C GLY A 158 5.97 9.24 -14.91
N GLY A 159 5.02 10.13 -15.25
CA GLY A 159 4.24 10.05 -16.50
C GLY A 159 3.65 8.66 -16.78
N SER A 160 3.44 7.85 -15.74
CA SER A 160 3.21 6.42 -15.89
C SER A 160 1.95 6.20 -16.71
N VAL A 161 2.06 5.37 -17.74
CA VAL A 161 0.91 4.88 -18.52
C VAL A 161 -0.05 4.12 -17.59
N HIS A 162 0.48 3.55 -16.51
CA HIS A 162 -0.25 2.72 -15.57
C HIS A 162 -0.50 3.43 -14.24
N THR A 163 -1.68 3.19 -13.68
CA THR A 163 -1.98 3.57 -12.30
C THR A 163 -1.21 2.69 -11.32
N TRP A 164 -0.94 3.16 -10.09
CA TRP A 164 -0.35 2.31 -9.05
C TRP A 164 -1.22 1.08 -8.73
N GLU A 165 -2.54 1.19 -8.93
CA GLU A 165 -3.47 0.06 -8.89
C GLU A 165 -3.16 -1.00 -9.96
N GLU A 166 -2.95 -0.58 -11.21
CA GLU A 166 -2.56 -1.47 -12.31
C GLU A 166 -1.20 -2.11 -12.05
N GLU A 167 -0.20 -1.33 -11.63
CA GLU A 167 1.13 -1.87 -11.26
C GLU A 167 1.03 -2.90 -10.12
N SER A 168 0.16 -2.65 -9.13
CA SER A 168 -0.09 -3.57 -8.03
C SER A 168 -0.71 -4.89 -8.50
N ALA A 169 -1.77 -4.79 -9.31
CA ALA A 169 -2.46 -5.93 -9.89
C ALA A 169 -1.51 -6.74 -10.80
N GLN A 170 -0.71 -6.05 -11.61
CA GLN A 170 0.30 -6.65 -12.47
C GLN A 170 1.35 -7.41 -11.68
N GLY A 171 1.90 -6.81 -10.62
CA GLY A 171 2.87 -7.50 -9.76
C GLY A 171 2.29 -8.77 -9.16
N LEU A 172 1.06 -8.70 -8.62
CA LEU A 172 0.40 -9.86 -8.01
C LEU A 172 0.08 -10.96 -9.03
N LEU A 173 -0.46 -10.61 -10.20
CA LEU A 173 -0.78 -11.58 -11.25
C LEU A 173 0.49 -12.18 -11.86
N THR A 174 1.55 -11.39 -12.03
CA THR A 174 2.87 -11.89 -12.48
C THR A 174 3.44 -12.88 -11.47
N ASP A 175 3.37 -12.59 -10.16
CA ASP A 175 3.83 -13.51 -9.11
C ASP A 175 3.03 -14.83 -9.14
N LEU A 176 1.71 -14.77 -9.32
CA LEU A 176 0.85 -15.95 -9.46
C LEU A 176 1.17 -16.79 -10.69
N VAL A 177 1.38 -16.15 -11.85
CA VAL A 177 1.68 -16.84 -13.11
C VAL A 177 3.08 -17.44 -13.11
N SER A 178 4.06 -16.74 -12.52
CA SER A 178 5.45 -17.23 -12.47
C SER A 178 5.61 -18.45 -11.56
N GLY A 179 4.74 -18.61 -10.54
CA GLY A 179 4.79 -19.70 -9.58
C GLY A 179 6.04 -19.71 -8.69
N VAL A 180 6.87 -18.66 -8.74
CA VAL A 180 8.10 -18.54 -7.93
C VAL A 180 7.78 -18.55 -6.43
N VAL A 181 6.67 -17.90 -6.08
CA VAL A 181 6.12 -17.89 -4.72
C VAL A 181 4.86 -18.75 -4.72
N PRO A 182 4.71 -19.70 -3.79
CA PRO A 182 3.49 -20.49 -3.69
C PRO A 182 2.27 -19.58 -3.54
N ALA A 183 1.22 -19.85 -4.34
CA ALA A 183 0.06 -18.97 -4.41
C ALA A 183 -0.48 -18.62 -3.02
N ARG A 184 -0.58 -19.59 -2.10
CA ARG A 184 -1.08 -19.39 -0.73
C ARG A 184 -0.37 -18.29 0.06
N GLN A 185 0.90 -18.01 -0.23
CA GLN A 185 1.66 -16.93 0.41
C GLN A 185 1.27 -15.56 -0.14
N LEU A 186 0.69 -15.49 -1.34
CA LEU A 186 0.18 -14.27 -1.95
C LEU A 186 -1.25 -13.94 -1.51
N LEU A 187 -1.94 -14.85 -0.82
CA LEU A 187 -3.32 -14.67 -0.37
C LEU A 187 -3.53 -13.42 0.51
N PRO A 188 -2.66 -13.10 1.50
CA PRO A 188 -2.79 -11.85 2.27
C PRO A 188 -2.66 -10.60 1.38
N ARG A 189 -1.74 -10.63 0.41
CA ARG A 189 -1.55 -9.53 -0.55
C ARG A 189 -2.76 -9.36 -1.46
N ALA A 190 -3.33 -10.45 -1.99
CA ALA A 190 -4.53 -10.42 -2.81
C ALA A 190 -5.74 -9.84 -2.04
N ARG A 191 -5.93 -10.28 -0.79
CA ARG A 191 -6.96 -9.73 0.11
C ARG A 191 -6.74 -8.24 0.36
N ALA A 192 -5.51 -7.84 0.67
CA ALA A 192 -5.17 -6.46 0.97
C ALA A 192 -5.30 -5.55 -0.26
N ALA A 193 -5.08 -6.07 -1.47
CA ALA A 193 -5.37 -5.39 -2.73
C ALA A 193 -6.87 -5.23 -3.03
N GLY A 194 -7.75 -5.77 -2.17
CA GLY A 194 -9.20 -5.64 -2.27
C GLY A 194 -9.88 -6.74 -3.08
N LEU A 195 -9.16 -7.80 -3.47
CA LEU A 195 -9.77 -8.99 -4.05
C LEU A 195 -10.48 -9.77 -2.94
N PRO A 196 -11.79 -10.05 -3.04
CA PRO A 196 -12.45 -10.93 -2.10
C PRO A 196 -11.80 -12.32 -2.14
N VAL A 197 -11.41 -12.90 -1.01
CA VAL A 197 -10.76 -14.23 -1.00
C VAL A 197 -11.50 -15.27 -0.16
N ASN A 198 -12.33 -14.83 0.79
CA ASN A 198 -12.97 -15.74 1.74
C ASN A 198 -14.20 -16.41 1.11
N ARG A 199 -14.25 -17.75 1.13
CA ARG A 199 -15.33 -18.57 0.55
C ARG A 199 -15.59 -18.25 -0.93
N ARG A 200 -14.52 -18.04 -1.68
CA ARG A 200 -14.57 -17.74 -3.11
C ARG A 200 -14.08 -18.92 -3.97
N ALA A 201 -14.41 -18.84 -5.25
CA ALA A 201 -13.81 -19.59 -6.35
C ALA A 201 -13.13 -18.59 -7.28
N PHE A 202 -11.90 -18.89 -7.67
CA PHE A 202 -11.08 -18.03 -8.50
C PHE A 202 -11.07 -18.57 -9.92
N VAL A 203 -11.35 -17.70 -10.89
CA VAL A 203 -11.41 -18.06 -12.31
C VAL A 203 -10.37 -17.25 -13.04
N PRO A 204 -9.21 -17.84 -13.36
CA PRO A 204 -8.23 -17.23 -14.25
C PRO A 204 -8.80 -17.17 -15.67
N LEU A 205 -8.75 -15.99 -16.27
CA LEU A 205 -9.03 -15.75 -17.67
C LEU A 205 -7.81 -15.10 -18.32
N VAL A 206 -7.62 -15.35 -19.60
CA VAL A 206 -6.66 -14.64 -20.44
C VAL A 206 -7.40 -14.05 -21.62
N VAL A 207 -7.19 -12.76 -21.84
CA VAL A 207 -7.74 -12.01 -22.96
C VAL A 207 -6.59 -11.57 -23.85
N ARG A 208 -6.63 -11.97 -25.12
CA ARG A 208 -5.60 -11.56 -26.08
C ARG A 208 -5.86 -10.16 -26.60
N ASP A 209 -4.83 -9.32 -26.65
CA ASP A 209 -4.87 -7.93 -27.12
C ASP A 209 -5.93 -7.08 -26.38
N GLY A 210 -6.19 -7.40 -25.10
CA GLY A 210 -7.21 -6.75 -24.29
C GLY A 210 -6.66 -5.55 -23.52
N ASP A 211 -7.24 -4.36 -23.71
CA ASP A 211 -6.90 -3.18 -22.91
C ASP A 211 -7.29 -3.36 -21.42
N PRO A 212 -6.34 -3.31 -20.46
CA PRO A 212 -6.64 -3.53 -19.05
C PRO A 212 -7.74 -2.60 -18.49
N GLY A 213 -7.74 -1.33 -18.90
CA GLY A 213 -8.72 -0.34 -18.47
C GLY A 213 -10.14 -0.65 -18.94
N GLN A 214 -10.28 -1.15 -20.17
CA GLN A 214 -11.54 -1.63 -20.71
C GLN A 214 -12.04 -2.88 -20.00
N LEU A 215 -11.18 -3.87 -19.78
CA LEU A 215 -11.56 -5.10 -19.08
C LEU A 215 -12.03 -4.81 -17.65
N ASP A 216 -11.29 -3.97 -16.94
CA ASP A 216 -11.64 -3.50 -15.59
C ASP A 216 -12.96 -2.71 -15.57
N ARG A 217 -13.25 -1.92 -16.61
CA ARG A 217 -14.56 -1.29 -16.80
C ARG A 217 -15.68 -2.33 -16.98
N VAL A 218 -15.47 -3.37 -17.78
CA VAL A 218 -16.46 -4.44 -17.98
C VAL A 218 -16.71 -5.19 -16.67
N LEU A 219 -15.67 -5.52 -15.89
CA LEU A 219 -15.84 -6.13 -14.57
C LEU A 219 -16.72 -5.28 -13.65
N ARG A 220 -16.47 -3.98 -13.59
CA ARG A 220 -17.30 -3.04 -12.81
C ARG A 220 -18.74 -2.99 -13.27
N LEU A 221 -18.99 -2.93 -14.59
CA LEU A 221 -20.34 -2.90 -15.15
C LEU A 221 -21.13 -4.17 -14.79
N LEU A 222 -20.46 -5.31 -14.73
CA LEU A 222 -21.06 -6.60 -14.37
C LEU A 222 -21.09 -6.86 -12.86
N GLY A 223 -20.51 -5.99 -12.05
CA GLY A 223 -20.37 -6.20 -10.60
C GLY A 223 -19.50 -7.42 -10.24
N LEU A 224 -18.60 -7.82 -11.14
CA LEU A 224 -17.72 -8.97 -10.94
C LEU A 224 -16.44 -8.53 -10.21
N PRO A 225 -16.14 -9.08 -9.02
CA PRO A 225 -14.88 -8.80 -8.36
C PRO A 225 -13.74 -9.48 -9.12
N GLY A 226 -12.69 -8.73 -9.44
CA GLY A 226 -11.51 -9.30 -10.06
C GLY A 226 -10.32 -8.37 -10.08
N LEU A 227 -9.19 -8.92 -10.49
CA LEU A 227 -7.97 -8.19 -10.82
C LEU A 227 -7.72 -8.31 -12.31
N VAL A 228 -7.21 -7.25 -12.92
CA VAL A 228 -6.83 -7.21 -14.33
C VAL A 228 -5.41 -6.67 -14.41
N ALA A 229 -4.58 -7.31 -15.22
CA ALA A 229 -3.28 -6.75 -15.57
C ALA A 229 -2.80 -7.26 -16.92
N GLU A 230 -2.05 -6.41 -17.62
CA GLU A 230 -1.28 -6.82 -18.77
C GLU A 230 -0.11 -7.70 -18.33
N LEU A 231 0.07 -8.82 -19.02
CA LEU A 231 1.23 -9.70 -18.91
C LEU A 231 2.10 -9.55 -20.17
N ALA A 232 3.20 -10.30 -20.23
CA ALA A 232 4.02 -10.34 -21.43
C ALA A 232 3.22 -10.78 -22.69
N ASP A 233 3.73 -10.40 -23.85
CA ASP A 233 3.24 -10.82 -25.18
C ASP A 233 1.81 -10.37 -25.54
N GLY A 234 1.35 -9.24 -24.99
CA GLY A 234 0.04 -8.66 -25.32
C GLY A 234 -1.15 -9.47 -24.78
N ALA A 235 -0.92 -10.35 -23.80
CA ALA A 235 -1.95 -11.07 -23.10
C ALA A 235 -2.33 -10.33 -21.81
N THR A 236 -3.62 -10.09 -21.60
CA THR A 236 -4.13 -9.47 -20.37
C THR A 236 -4.79 -10.54 -19.52
N ALA A 237 -4.26 -10.74 -18.32
CA ALA A 237 -4.82 -11.67 -17.36
C ALA A 237 -5.95 -11.02 -16.56
N VAL A 238 -7.01 -11.80 -16.34
CA VAL A 238 -8.08 -11.46 -15.42
C VAL A 238 -8.19 -12.57 -14.39
N LEU A 239 -8.24 -12.21 -13.11
CA LEU A 239 -8.55 -13.15 -12.05
C LEU A 239 -9.89 -12.77 -11.43
N LEU A 240 -10.95 -13.50 -11.78
CA LEU A 240 -12.25 -13.32 -11.15
C LEU A 240 -12.25 -13.95 -9.76
N SER A 241 -12.97 -13.33 -8.83
CA SER A 241 -13.29 -13.89 -7.53
C SER A 241 -14.80 -13.96 -7.34
N LEU A 242 -15.33 -15.17 -7.44
CA LEU A 242 -16.76 -15.46 -7.43
C LEU A 242 -17.16 -16.14 -6.12
N ALA A 243 -18.38 -15.94 -5.64
CA ALA A 243 -18.90 -16.76 -4.56
C ALA A 243 -19.07 -18.21 -5.05
N ARG A 244 -18.89 -19.19 -4.15
CA ARG A 244 -18.85 -20.62 -4.51
C ARG A 244 -20.18 -21.18 -5.04
N ASP A 245 -21.27 -20.48 -4.81
CA ASP A 245 -22.62 -20.78 -5.30
C ASP A 245 -22.93 -20.15 -6.67
N GLN A 246 -22.04 -19.30 -7.18
CA GLN A 246 -22.19 -18.69 -8.50
C GLN A 246 -21.68 -19.64 -9.59
N ASP A 247 -22.38 -19.64 -10.73
CA ASP A 247 -21.95 -20.36 -11.92
C ASP A 247 -20.78 -19.63 -12.60
N ALA A 248 -19.57 -20.14 -12.35
CA ALA A 248 -18.33 -19.57 -12.86
C ALA A 248 -18.25 -19.58 -14.40
N GLU A 249 -18.77 -20.62 -15.04
CA GLU A 249 -18.71 -20.77 -16.49
C GLU A 249 -19.69 -19.80 -17.16
N ALA A 250 -20.92 -19.70 -16.64
CA ALA A 250 -21.90 -18.74 -17.13
C ALA A 250 -21.43 -17.28 -16.95
N LEU A 251 -20.80 -16.95 -15.82
CA LEU A 251 -20.29 -15.59 -15.58
C LEU A 251 -19.06 -15.26 -16.44
N ALA A 252 -18.15 -16.22 -16.65
CA ALA A 252 -17.02 -16.03 -17.57
C ALA A 252 -17.49 -15.85 -19.03
N ALA A 253 -18.49 -16.63 -19.46
CA ALA A 253 -19.12 -16.47 -20.77
C ALA A 253 -19.82 -15.11 -20.89
N HIS A 254 -20.55 -14.68 -19.85
CA HIS A 254 -21.21 -13.38 -19.83
C HIS A 254 -20.20 -12.22 -19.92
N PHE A 255 -19.08 -12.32 -19.19
CA PHE A 255 -17.97 -11.38 -19.29
C PHE A 255 -17.42 -11.31 -20.71
N ALA A 256 -17.15 -12.45 -21.36
CA ALA A 256 -16.63 -12.49 -22.71
C ALA A 256 -17.61 -11.87 -23.74
N VAL A 257 -18.91 -12.19 -23.65
CA VAL A 257 -19.94 -11.60 -24.51
C VAL A 257 -20.02 -10.09 -24.32
N ARG A 258 -19.99 -9.61 -23.07
CA ARG A 258 -20.03 -8.17 -22.80
C ARG A 258 -18.79 -7.46 -23.31
N LEU A 259 -17.61 -8.07 -23.14
CA LEU A 259 -16.36 -7.52 -23.64
C LEU A 259 -16.36 -7.36 -25.16
N CYS A 260 -16.78 -8.40 -25.90
CA CYS A 260 -16.91 -8.34 -27.35
C CYS A 260 -17.88 -7.25 -27.82
N HIS A 261 -18.97 -7.01 -27.08
CA HIS A 261 -19.91 -5.93 -27.39
C HIS A 261 -19.30 -4.54 -27.17
N GLU A 262 -18.47 -4.37 -26.14
CA GLU A 262 -17.80 -3.09 -25.83
C GLU A 262 -16.60 -2.81 -26.75
N THR A 263 -15.85 -3.83 -27.17
CA THR A 263 -14.70 -3.67 -28.07
C THR A 263 -15.11 -3.50 -29.53
N GLY A 264 -16.27 -4.04 -29.94
CA GLY A 264 -16.67 -4.11 -31.35
C GLY A 264 -15.76 -5.00 -32.21
N ALA A 265 -14.85 -5.75 -31.57
CA ALA A 265 -13.84 -6.60 -32.20
C ALA A 265 -13.99 -8.06 -31.75
N ARG A 266 -13.45 -8.99 -32.54
CA ARG A 266 -13.34 -10.40 -32.14
C ARG A 266 -12.25 -10.54 -31.08
N THR A 267 -12.64 -10.40 -29.82
CA THR A 267 -11.75 -10.63 -28.68
C THR A 267 -11.78 -12.10 -28.28
N THR A 268 -10.61 -12.73 -28.16
CA THR A 268 -10.51 -14.13 -27.69
C THR A 268 -10.32 -14.13 -26.18
N VAL A 269 -11.23 -14.78 -25.47
CA VAL A 269 -11.16 -14.99 -24.02
C VAL A 269 -11.00 -16.48 -23.76
N ALA A 270 -9.91 -16.86 -23.09
CA ALA A 270 -9.70 -18.22 -22.60
C ALA A 270 -9.97 -18.24 -21.09
N ALA A 271 -10.73 -19.23 -20.61
CA ALA A 271 -11.06 -19.41 -19.21
C ALA A 271 -10.51 -20.74 -18.69
N ALA A 272 -9.89 -20.73 -17.52
CA ALA A 272 -9.53 -21.95 -16.80
C ALA A 272 -10.66 -22.40 -15.87
N SER A 273 -10.64 -23.67 -15.46
CA SER A 273 -11.58 -24.19 -14.47
C SER A 273 -11.50 -23.42 -13.14
N PRO A 274 -12.64 -23.17 -12.46
CA PRO A 274 -12.64 -22.49 -11.17
C PRO A 274 -11.81 -23.24 -10.14
N ARG A 275 -10.98 -22.50 -9.38
CA ARG A 275 -10.18 -23.02 -8.28
C ARG A 275 -10.71 -22.50 -6.96
N THR A 276 -11.00 -23.41 -6.02
CA THR A 276 -11.50 -23.04 -4.68
C THR A 276 -10.40 -22.97 -3.62
N ALA A 277 -9.22 -23.50 -3.96
CA ALA A 277 -7.99 -23.38 -3.21
C ALA A 277 -7.07 -22.36 -3.90
N TRP A 278 -6.28 -21.66 -3.10
CA TRP A 278 -5.28 -20.71 -3.55
C TRP A 278 -3.91 -21.40 -3.45
N ASP A 279 -3.76 -22.51 -4.17
CA ASP A 279 -2.58 -23.39 -4.19
C ASP A 279 -2.05 -23.57 -5.62
#